data_AF-A0A7S2Q9Z0-F1
#
_entry.id   AF-A0A7S2Q9Z0-F1
#
_cell.length_a   1.000
_cell.length_b   1.000
_cell.length_c   1.000
_cell.angle_alpha   90.00
_cell.angle_beta   90.00
_cell.angle_gamma   90.00
#
_symmetry.space_group_name_H-M   'P 1'
#
loop_
_entity.id
_entity.type
_entity.pdbx_description
1 polymer ?
#
loop_
_entity_poly.entity_id
_entity_poly.type
_entity_poly.pdbx_seq_one_letter_code
_entity_poly.pdbx_strand_id
1 'polypeptide(L)'
;SVYGGTLTWLDPPVYGPPVTHYAVYLAPPDASQWITTRVQVDVDLPAASTNSIAIPFGTDLAQYTHLLVYTVNAHGRQFAPASLAVHDVVRPTVAVHIVAFFDEDTDLDEVVGTLTWEPPT
;
A
#
# COMPACT_ATOMS: atom_id res chain seq x y z
N SER A 1 14.81 -0.87 -6.86
CA SER A 1 13.52 -0.29 -7.30
C SER A 1 13.20 0.91 -6.45
N VAL A 2 12.42 1.87 -6.97
CA VAL A 2 12.23 3.21 -6.39
C VAL A 2 10.74 3.33 -6.03
N TYR A 3 10.41 3.36 -4.73
CA TYR A 3 9.05 3.13 -4.22
C TYR A 3 8.42 4.40 -3.64
N GLY A 4 7.11 4.65 -3.77
CA GLY A 4 6.42 5.76 -3.11
C GLY A 4 4.89 5.64 -3.12
N GLY A 5 4.20 6.32 -2.19
CA GLY A 5 2.72 6.31 -2.09
C GLY A 5 2.18 6.80 -0.74
N THR A 6 0.85 6.94 -0.63
CA THR A 6 0.16 7.31 0.63
C THR A 6 -0.46 6.07 1.27
N LEU A 7 -0.13 5.83 2.54
CA LEU A 7 -0.79 4.81 3.36
C LEU A 7 -1.87 5.45 4.21
N THR A 8 -3.01 4.79 4.35
CA THR A 8 -4.07 5.17 5.28
C THR A 8 -4.41 3.98 6.19
N TRP A 9 -4.77 4.25 7.44
CA TRP A 9 -5.23 3.23 8.38
C TRP A 9 -6.50 3.68 9.13
N LEU A 10 -7.17 2.71 9.74
CA LEU A 10 -8.26 2.97 10.69
C LEU A 10 -7.69 3.01 12.11
N ASP A 11 -8.27 3.84 12.97
CA ASP A 11 -7.94 3.84 14.39
C ASP A 11 -8.20 2.44 14.95
N PRO A 12 -7.23 1.80 15.63
CA PRO A 12 -7.51 0.54 16.29
C PRO A 12 -8.49 0.78 17.46
N PRO A 13 -9.32 -0.22 17.81
CA PRO A 13 -10.30 -0.10 18.86
C PRO A 13 -9.62 0.23 20.20
N VAL A 14 -9.86 1.43 20.72
CA VAL A 14 -9.24 1.91 21.96
C VAL A 14 -10.07 1.45 23.16
N TYR A 15 -9.59 0.46 23.91
CA TYR A 15 -10.01 0.21 25.28
C TYR A 15 -8.96 0.80 26.22
N GLY A 16 -9.01 2.11 26.45
CA GLY A 16 -8.00 2.81 27.25
C GLY A 16 -7.91 4.32 27.00
N PRO A 17 -6.89 4.97 27.56
CA PRO A 17 -6.65 6.40 27.36
C PRO A 17 -6.41 6.73 25.89
N PRO A 18 -6.73 7.98 25.47
CA PRO A 18 -6.71 8.37 24.07
C PRO A 18 -5.35 8.16 23.44
N VAL A 19 -5.37 7.75 22.17
CA VAL A 19 -4.15 7.66 21.35
C VAL A 19 -3.57 9.06 21.19
N THR A 20 -2.28 9.20 21.43
CA THR A 20 -1.54 10.46 21.30
C THR A 20 -0.68 10.48 20.07
N HIS A 21 -0.11 9.33 19.69
CA HIS A 21 0.76 9.19 18.51
C HIS A 21 0.59 7.83 17.83
N TYR A 22 1.07 7.77 16.59
CA TYR A 22 1.29 6.55 15.81
C TYR A 22 2.79 6.34 15.60
N ALA A 23 3.28 5.13 15.83
CA ALA A 23 4.64 4.75 15.47
C ALA A 23 4.58 3.76 14.29
N VAL A 24 5.19 4.14 13.16
CA VAL A 24 5.13 3.39 11.89
C VAL A 24 6.49 2.82 11.55
N TYR A 25 6.54 1.53 11.23
CA TYR A 25 7.77 0.81 10.92
C TYR A 25 7.65 -0.01 9.63
N LEU A 26 8.76 -0.13 8.90
CA LEU A 26 9.01 -1.14 7.87
C LEU A 26 9.60 -2.40 8.51
N ALA A 27 9.16 -3.57 8.07
CA ALA A 27 9.42 -4.86 8.70
C ALA A 27 9.53 -6.02 7.67
N PRO A 28 10.43 -7.01 7.86
CA PRO A 28 10.33 -8.30 7.18
C PRO A 28 9.12 -9.13 7.66
N PRO A 29 8.78 -10.26 6.98
CA PRO A 29 7.58 -11.06 7.26
C PRO A 29 7.38 -11.49 8.73
N ASP A 30 8.46 -11.65 9.48
CA ASP A 30 8.45 -12.17 10.85
C ASP A 30 8.79 -11.12 11.93
N ALA A 31 8.92 -9.84 11.55
CA ALA A 31 9.38 -8.79 12.47
C ALA A 31 8.33 -8.37 13.53
N SER A 32 7.09 -8.83 13.40
CA SER A 32 6.07 -8.61 14.44
C SER A 32 6.47 -9.28 15.77
N GLN A 33 7.38 -10.27 15.72
CA GLN A 33 7.86 -10.99 16.89
C GLN A 33 9.19 -10.45 17.45
N TRP A 34 9.98 -9.74 16.64
CA TRP A 34 11.32 -9.27 17.04
C TRP A 34 11.53 -7.79 16.69
N ILE A 35 11.63 -6.96 17.73
CA ILE A 35 11.81 -5.50 17.66
C ILE A 35 13.08 -5.07 16.89
N THR A 36 14.07 -5.95 16.76
CA THR A 36 15.41 -5.63 16.22
C THR A 36 15.48 -5.56 14.70
N THR A 37 14.47 -6.01 13.97
CA THR A 37 14.50 -6.10 12.51
C THR A 37 13.63 -5.08 11.80
N ARG A 38 13.07 -4.10 12.51
CA ARG A 38 12.21 -3.07 11.94
C ARG A 38 12.90 -1.71 11.86
N VAL A 39 12.54 -0.91 10.87
CA VAL A 39 13.05 0.46 10.66
C VAL A 39 11.90 1.44 10.76
N GLN A 40 12.04 2.49 11.57
CA GLN A 40 11.00 3.51 11.68
C GLN A 40 10.98 4.36 10.40
N VAL A 41 9.79 4.57 9.84
CA VAL A 41 9.63 5.32 8.58
C VAL A 41 9.85 6.83 8.80
N ASP A 42 9.61 7.31 10.03
CA ASP A 42 9.79 8.71 10.44
C ASP A 42 9.84 8.78 11.99
N VAL A 43 9.50 9.92 12.58
CA VAL A 43 9.20 10.09 14.00
C VAL A 43 7.78 9.63 14.34
N ASP A 44 7.46 9.54 15.64
CA ASP A 44 6.09 9.26 16.10
C ASP A 44 5.14 10.38 15.64
N LEU A 45 4.11 10.00 14.88
CA LEU A 45 3.16 10.94 14.28
C LEU A 45 2.06 11.30 15.26
N PRO A 46 1.71 12.58 15.48
CA PRO A 46 0.60 12.94 16.34
C PRO A 46 -0.73 12.33 15.84
N ALA A 47 -1.49 11.71 16.74
CA ALA A 47 -2.77 11.11 16.40
C ALA A 47 -3.81 12.13 15.93
N ALA A 48 -3.65 13.39 16.34
CA ALA A 48 -4.50 14.49 15.93
C ALA A 48 -4.26 14.96 14.48
N SER A 49 -3.14 14.58 13.85
CA SER A 49 -2.75 15.16 12.55
C SER A 49 -3.04 14.29 11.34
N THR A 50 -2.99 12.95 11.39
CA THR A 50 -3.41 12.07 10.27
C THR A 50 -3.37 10.58 10.64
N ASN A 51 -4.29 9.80 10.06
CA ASN A 51 -4.18 8.34 9.96
C ASN A 51 -3.47 7.94 8.65
N SER A 52 -2.48 8.71 8.25
CA SER A 52 -1.75 8.51 7.01
C SER A 52 -0.31 9.01 7.09
N ILE A 53 0.56 8.33 6.33
CA ILE A 53 1.96 8.72 6.11
C ILE A 53 2.28 8.58 4.61
N ALA A 54 3.04 9.53 4.09
CA ALA A 54 3.60 9.44 2.75
C ALA A 54 4.92 8.67 2.83
N ILE A 55 5.04 7.59 2.06
CA ILE A 55 6.32 6.92 1.84
C ILE A 55 7.06 7.69 0.73
N PRO A 56 8.24 8.28 1.00
CA PRO A 56 8.99 9.04 0.02
C PRO A 56 9.29 8.20 -1.22
N PHE A 57 9.19 8.81 -2.41
CA PHE A 57 9.59 8.17 -3.65
C PHE A 57 11.07 7.76 -3.59
N GLY A 58 11.36 6.50 -3.91
CA GLY A 58 12.71 5.92 -3.81
C GLY A 58 13.07 5.25 -2.51
N THR A 59 12.10 5.03 -1.62
CA THR A 59 12.33 4.26 -0.39
C THR A 59 12.69 2.82 -0.72
N ASP A 60 13.97 2.43 -0.67
CA ASP A 60 14.39 1.05 -0.92
C ASP A 60 13.75 0.10 0.11
N LEU A 61 12.77 -0.68 -0.34
CA LEU A 61 12.08 -1.64 0.51
C LEU A 61 12.94 -2.86 0.82
N ALA A 62 13.99 -3.17 0.04
CA ALA A 62 14.90 -4.31 0.25
C ALA A 62 14.21 -5.57 0.83
N GLN A 63 14.46 -5.88 2.11
CA GLN A 63 13.89 -7.04 2.84
C GLN A 63 12.56 -6.74 3.57
N TYR A 64 12.13 -5.48 3.60
CA TYR A 64 10.93 -5.01 4.28
C TYR A 64 9.70 -5.19 3.39
N THR A 65 8.90 -6.19 3.72
CA THR A 65 7.66 -6.53 2.99
C THR A 65 6.40 -6.16 3.76
N HIS A 66 6.54 -5.62 4.96
CA HIS A 66 5.43 -5.28 5.85
C HIS A 66 5.58 -3.89 6.44
N LEU A 67 4.44 -3.25 6.68
CA LEU A 67 4.30 -2.06 7.50
C LEU A 67 3.63 -2.43 8.81
N LEU A 68 4.18 -1.91 9.90
CA LEU A 68 3.64 -2.06 11.25
C LEU A 68 3.24 -0.69 11.77
N VAL A 69 1.99 -0.54 12.18
CA VAL A 69 1.47 0.68 12.82
C VAL A 69 1.12 0.36 14.26
N TYR A 70 1.71 1.13 15.17
CA TYR A 70 1.42 1.04 16.60
C TYR A 70 0.73 2.31 17.09
N THR A 71 -0.23 2.18 17.99
CA THR A 71 -0.68 3.32 18.79
C THR A 71 0.23 3.55 19.99
N VAL A 72 0.33 4.82 20.38
CA VAL A 72 1.07 5.28 21.55
C VAL A 72 0.16 6.19 22.38
N ASN A 73 0.10 5.94 23.68
CA ASN A 73 -0.57 6.81 24.65
C ASN A 73 0.32 7.05 25.88
N ALA A 74 -0.24 7.65 26.93
CA ALA A 74 0.48 7.95 28.18
C ALA A 74 1.08 6.71 28.89
N HIS A 75 0.60 5.49 28.56
CA HIS A 75 1.11 4.23 29.11
C HIS A 75 2.13 3.56 28.18
N GLY A 76 2.50 4.23 27.08
CA GLY A 76 3.45 3.75 26.10
C GLY A 76 2.79 3.20 24.83
N ARG A 77 3.58 2.44 24.08
CA ARG A 77 3.18 1.85 22.79
C ARG A 77 2.43 0.54 23.01
N GLN A 78 1.39 0.30 22.20
CA GLN A 78 0.68 -0.99 22.21
C GLN A 78 1.63 -2.16 21.93
N PHE A 79 1.29 -3.34 22.45
CA PHE A 79 2.11 -4.54 22.32
C PHE A 79 2.06 -5.14 20.90
N ALA A 80 0.86 -5.21 20.32
CA ALA A 80 0.63 -5.77 18.99
C ALA A 80 0.36 -4.67 17.96
N PRO A 81 1.08 -4.59 16.82
CA PRO A 81 0.80 -3.64 15.75
C PRO A 81 -0.38 -4.08 14.88
N ALA A 82 -0.97 -3.11 14.18
CA ALA A 82 -1.64 -3.42 12.92
C ALA A 82 -0.58 -3.66 11.84
N SER A 83 -0.70 -4.73 11.06
CA SER A 83 0.26 -5.08 10.01
C SER A 83 -0.37 -5.07 8.62
N LEU A 84 0.34 -4.49 7.65
CA LEU A 84 -0.06 -4.51 6.24
C LEU A 84 1.10 -5.02 5.39
N ALA A 85 0.83 -6.02 4.53
CA ALA A 85 1.80 -6.47 3.53
C ALA A 85 1.93 -5.41 2.43
N VAL A 86 3.17 -5.08 2.07
CA VAL A 86 3.52 -4.20 0.98
C VAL A 86 3.84 -5.05 -0.23
N HIS A 87 3.07 -4.87 -1.30
CA HIS A 87 3.30 -5.52 -2.57
C HIS A 87 3.83 -4.48 -3.57
N ASP A 88 5.01 -4.76 -4.12
CA ASP A 88 5.49 -4.02 -5.29
C ASP A 88 4.68 -4.46 -6.50
N VAL A 89 3.79 -3.58 -6.96
CA VAL A 89 3.05 -3.79 -8.19
C VAL A 89 3.67 -2.88 -9.22
N VAL A 90 4.42 -3.47 -10.15
CA VAL A 90 4.85 -2.76 -11.36
C VAL A 90 3.58 -2.36 -12.09
N ARG A 91 3.22 -1.06 -12.03
CA ARG A 91 2.22 -0.53 -12.95
C ARG A 91 2.80 -0.67 -14.36
N PRO A 92 2.10 -1.32 -15.30
CA PRO A 92 2.51 -1.28 -16.69
C PRO A 92 2.66 0.18 -17.10
N THR A 93 3.86 0.59 -17.50
CA THR A 93 4.14 1.93 -18.03
C THR A 93 3.61 2.11 -19.45
N VAL A 94 2.95 1.08 -19.98
CA VAL A 94 2.60 0.91 -21.37
C VAL A 94 1.13 0.56 -21.43
N ALA A 95 0.39 1.26 -22.29
CA ALA A 95 -1.04 1.06 -22.48
C ALA A 95 -1.29 -0.07 -23.48
N VAL A 96 -2.42 -0.77 -23.32
CA VAL A 96 -2.93 -1.65 -24.37
C VAL A 96 -3.52 -0.76 -25.48
N HIS A 97 -3.15 -1.04 -26.73
CA HIS A 97 -3.70 -0.33 -27.88
C HIS A 97 -4.72 -1.23 -28.59
N ILE A 98 -5.92 -0.68 -28.87
CA ILE A 98 -6.88 -1.33 -29.75
C ILE A 98 -6.33 -1.28 -31.17
N VAL A 99 -6.17 -2.45 -31.80
CA VAL A 99 -5.57 -2.54 -33.14
C VAL A 99 -6.67 -2.46 -34.19
N ALA A 100 -7.73 -3.24 -34.01
CA ALA A 100 -8.89 -3.22 -34.88
C ALA A 100 -10.13 -3.84 -34.22
N PHE A 101 -11.28 -3.40 -34.71
CA PHE A 101 -12.55 -4.09 -34.60
C PHE A 101 -13.17 -4.12 -36.00
N PHE A 102 -13.59 -5.30 -36.45
CA PHE A 102 -14.30 -5.48 -37.71
C PHE A 102 -15.65 -6.10 -37.41
N ASP A 103 -16.68 -5.52 -38.01
CA ASP A 103 -18.01 -6.11 -38.04
C ASP A 103 -18.00 -7.25 -39.05
N GLU A 104 -18.34 -8.46 -38.60
CA GLU A 104 -18.22 -9.71 -39.36
C GLU A 104 -19.55 -10.14 -39.98
N ASP A 105 -20.65 -9.45 -39.66
CA ASP A 105 -21.97 -9.73 -40.22
C ASP A 105 -22.50 -8.56 -41.08
N THR A 106 -23.67 -8.78 -41.68
CA THR A 106 -24.28 -7.83 -42.63
C THR A 106 -25.58 -7.21 -42.10
N ASP A 107 -25.95 -7.53 -40.87
CA ASP A 107 -27.24 -7.15 -40.31
C ASP A 107 -27.15 -5.73 -39.72
N LEU A 108 -28.09 -4.88 -40.15
CA LEU A 108 -28.15 -3.51 -39.67
C LEU A 108 -28.52 -3.51 -38.18
N ASP A 109 -27.77 -2.74 -37.37
CA ASP A 109 -27.93 -2.58 -35.91
C ASP A 109 -27.45 -3.77 -35.04
N GLU A 110 -26.73 -4.73 -35.62
CA GLU A 110 -25.96 -5.74 -34.87
C GLU A 110 -24.46 -5.47 -35.01
N VAL A 111 -23.67 -5.89 -34.02
CA VAL A 111 -22.21 -5.75 -34.04
C VAL A 111 -21.62 -7.05 -33.52
N VAL A 112 -21.09 -7.86 -34.43
CA VAL A 112 -20.41 -9.12 -34.11
C VAL A 112 -19.03 -9.09 -34.72
N GLY A 113 -18.03 -9.49 -33.94
CA GLY A 113 -16.68 -9.62 -34.47
C GLY A 113 -15.63 -9.79 -33.39
N THR A 114 -14.41 -10.07 -33.82
CA THR A 114 -13.29 -10.28 -32.91
C THR A 114 -12.58 -8.96 -32.58
N LEU A 115 -12.62 -8.57 -31.30
CA LEU A 115 -11.81 -7.47 -30.79
C LEU A 115 -10.35 -7.93 -30.63
N THR A 116 -9.42 -7.23 -31.28
CA THR A 116 -7.98 -7.51 -31.16
C THR A 116 -7.21 -6.32 -30.60
N TRP A 117 -6.26 -6.60 -29.72
CA TRP A 117 -5.39 -5.61 -29.10
C TRP A 117 -3.95 -6.11 -29.03
N GLU A 118 -3.01 -5.19 -29.06
CA GLU A 118 -1.60 -5.51 -28.84
C GLU A 118 -1.29 -5.50 -27.34
N PRO A 119 -0.61 -6.53 -26.81
CA PRO A 119 -0.14 -6.51 -25.45
C PRO A 119 0.86 -5.35 -25.26
N PRO A 120 0.95 -4.76 -24.07
CA PRO A 120 1.87 -3.66 -23.84
C PRO A 120 3.33 -4.12 -24.06
N THR A 121 4.10 -3.39 -24.89
CA THR A 121 5.53 -3.67 -25.19
C THR A 121 6.48 -2.97 -24.24
#